data_AF-A0A2G9XNT4-F1
#
_entry.id   AF-A0A2G9XNT4-F1
#
_cell.length_a   1.000
_cell.length_b   1.000
_cell.length_c   1.000
_cell.angle_alpha   90.00
_cell.angle_beta   90.00
_cell.angle_gamma   90.00
#
_symmetry.space_group_name_H-M   'P 1'
#
loop_
_entity.id
_entity.type
_entity.pdbx_description
1 polymer ?
#
loop_
_entity_poly.entity_id
_entity_poly.type
_entity_poly.pdbx_seq_one_letter_code
_entity_poly.pdbx_strand_id
1 'polypeptide(L)' 'QGLAGLIIPGGESTCLSRLLRIFALDEVIVREFHRGMKIWGTCAGA' A
#
# COMPACT_ATOMS: atom_id res chain seq x y z
N GLN A 1 16.34 -9.77 7.01
CA GLN A 1 16.41 -8.60 6.11
C GLN A 1 14.99 -8.02 6.02
N GLY A 2 14.83 -6.71 6.15
CA GLY A 2 13.51 -6.06 6.16
C GLY A 2 13.04 -5.66 4.75
N LEU A 3 11.80 -5.16 4.64
CA LEU A 3 11.27 -4.60 3.40
C LEU A 3 11.95 -3.25 3.11
N ALA A 4 12.44 -3.04 1.87
CA ALA A 4 13.01 -1.74 1.48
C ALA A 4 11.92 -0.66 1.25
N GLY A 5 10.72 -1.09 0.89
CA GLY A 5 9.58 -0.24 0.61
C GLY A 5 8.45 -1.02 -0.07
N LEU A 6 7.33 -0.34 -0.27
CA LEU A 6 6.13 -0.87 -0.91
C LEU A 6 5.85 -0.09 -2.20
N ILE A 7 5.60 -0.81 -3.29
CA ILE A 7 5.14 -0.22 -4.55
C ILE A 7 3.68 -0.61 -4.76
N ILE A 8 2.82 0.38 -4.99
CA ILE A 8 1.40 0.18 -5.30
C ILE A 8 1.18 0.53 -6.79
N PRO A 9 1.03 -0.47 -7.66
CA PRO A 9 0.88 -0.23 -9.09
C PRO A 9 -0.50 0.37 -9.42
N GLY A 10 -0.60 0.96 -10.61
CA GLY A 10 -1.88 1.37 -11.19
C GLY A 10 -2.80 0.19 -11.47
N GLY A 11 -4.09 0.49 -11.65
CA GLY A 11 -5.15 -0.49 -11.84
C GLY A 11 -6.51 0.14 -11.60
N GLU A 12 -7.47 -0.65 -11.14
CA GLU A 12 -8.80 -0.16 -10.75
C GLU A 12 -8.80 0.16 -9.24
N SER A 13 -9.03 1.42 -8.89
CA SER A 13 -8.88 1.94 -7.52
C SER A 13 -9.87 1.35 -6.52
N THR A 14 -11.08 0.99 -6.96
CA THR A 14 -12.12 0.38 -6.13
C THR A 14 -11.74 -1.04 -5.74
N CYS A 15 -11.23 -1.83 -6.68
CA CYS A 15 -10.75 -3.18 -6.48
C CYS A 15 -9.54 -3.17 -5.54
N LEU A 16 -8.58 -2.28 -5.81
CA LEU A 16 -7.39 -2.12 -4.97
C LEU A 16 -7.78 -1.77 -3.52
N SER A 17 -8.59 -0.73 -3.32
CA SER A 17 -9.03 -0.32 -1.98
C SER A 17 -9.88 -1.39 -1.27
N ARG A 18 -10.71 -2.14 -2.00
CA ARG A 18 -11.46 -3.28 -1.45
C ARG A 18 -10.53 -4.40 -1.01
N LEU A 19 -9.54 -4.78 -1.81
CA LEU A 19 -8.59 -5.82 -1.45
C LEU A 19 -7.75 -5.44 -0.24
N LEU A 20 -7.24 -4.20 -0.20
CA LEU A 20 -6.48 -3.69 0.95
C LEU A 20 -7.30 -3.78 2.25
N ARG A 21 -8.59 -3.41 2.20
CA ARG A 21 -9.50 -3.53 3.35
C ARG A 21 -9.83 -4.97 3.72
N ILE A 22 -10.14 -5.82 2.74
CA ILE A 22 -10.49 -7.24 2.98
C ILE A 22 -9.36 -7.96 3.71
N PHE A 23 -8.11 -7.61 3.39
CA PHE A 23 -6.93 -8.20 4.00
C PHE A 23 -6.34 -7.36 5.16
N ALA A 24 -7.03 -6.28 5.58
CA ALA A 24 -6.57 -5.36 6.63
C ALA A 24 -5.13 -4.85 6.42
N LEU A 25 -4.73 -4.67 5.16
CA LEU A 25 -3.40 -4.21 4.78
C LEU A 25 -3.29 -2.69 4.86
N ASP A 26 -4.40 -1.97 4.75
CA ASP A 26 -4.45 -0.50 4.87
C ASP A 26 -3.87 -0.01 6.20
N GLU A 27 -4.28 -0.59 7.33
CA GLU A 27 -3.76 -0.23 8.65
C GLU A 27 -2.26 -0.55 8.80
N VAL A 28 -1.85 -1.71 8.29
CA VAL A 28 -0.45 -2.17 8.33
C VAL A 28 0.43 -1.24 7.50
N ILE A 29 0.00 -0.89 6.30
CA ILE A 29 0.75 -0.01 5.39
C ILE A 29 0.96 1.36 6.04
N VAL A 30 -0.07 1.94 6.66
CA VAL A 30 0.02 3.22 7.39
C VAL A 30 0.98 3.11 8.57
N ARG A 31 0.88 2.03 9.36
CA ARG A 31 1.78 1.81 10.50
C ARG A 31 3.24 1.70 10.08
N GLU A 32 3.52 0.93 9.03
CA GLU A 32 4.89 0.74 8.54
C GLU A 32 5.43 2.01 7.87
N PHE A 33 4.59 2.79 7.19
CA PHE A 33 4.95 4.11 6.68
C PHE A 33 5.44 5.03 7.81
N HIS A 34 4.70 5.10 8.92
CA HIS A 34 5.12 5.87 10.09
C HIS A 34 6.40 5.33 10.76
N ARG A 35 6.72 4.05 10.58
CA ARG A 35 8.00 3.44 11.01
C ARG A 35 9.16 3.71 10.04
N GLY A 36 8.89 4.39 8.92
CA GLY A 36 9.91 4.81 7.95
C GLY A 36 9.93 4.03 6.64
N MET A 37 9.00 3.09 6.44
CA MET A 37 8.85 2.36 5.16
C MET A 37 8.55 3.34 4.03
N LYS A 38 9.27 3.20 2.91
CA LYS A 38 9.01 4.02 1.72
C LYS A 38 7.83 3.43 0.96
N ILE A 39 6.95 4.29 0.48
CA ILE A 39 5.81 3.89 -0.36
C ILE A 39 5.89 4.68 -1.66
N TRP A 40 5.67 3.99 -2.77
CA TRP A 40 5.57 4.63 -4.08
C TRP A 40 4.37 4.07 -4.86
N GLY A 41 3.58 4.96 -5.43
CA GLY A 41 2.33 4.65 -6.13
C GLY A 41 2.34 5.13 -7.57
N THR A 42 1.58 4.47 -8.45
CA THR A 42 1.33 4.93 -9.82
C THR A 42 -0.16 4.89 -10.16
N CYS A 43 -0.67 5.88 -10.91
CA CYS A 43 -2.08 5.97 -11.31
C CYS A 43 -3.03 5.74 -10.12
N ALA A 44 -3.81 4.65 -10.08
CA ALA A 44 -4.72 4.32 -8.99
C ALA A 44 -4.05 3.96 -7.65
N GLY A 45 -2.74 3.68 -7.67
CA GLY A 45 -1.94 3.39 -6.48
C GLY A 45 -1.25 4.61 -5.86
N ALA A 46 -1.35 5.79 -6.48
CA ALA A 46 -0.83 7.06 -5.96
C ALA A 46 -1.91 7.81 -5.18
#